data_AF-A0A9W8CX03-F1
#
_entry.id   AF-A0A9W8CX03-F1
#
_cell.length_a   1.000
_cell.length_b   1.000
_cell.length_c   1.000
_cell.angle_alpha   90.00
_cell.angle_beta   90.00
_cell.angle_gamma   90.00
#
_symmetry.space_group_name_H-M   'P 1'
#
loop_
_entity.id
_entity.type
_entity.pdbx_description
1 polymer ?
#
loop_
_entity_poly.entity_id
_entity_poly.type
_entity_poly.pdbx_seq_one_letter_code
_entity_poly.pdbx_strand_id
1 'polypeptide(L)'
;MSTPSFAMYPAGDARLSPDRKAPVGQAPGSASPAGSDAASSGRWPQPVGAAESAAVQGLDALYERLNGVSLSLKGLSPRPPPPLGSPQHTPLTAPATHAGTPRASNPQSPRSAPAAGSRASSPNAATSGCGAAEQRLEARDPRECDPECACRRVLLAASPGACGVCGGRPAILAGLHGDRLRVQEDLDIATQRINELAHEKARHVDYIADLEARAAEQARRVDQQRDIIAGLKNDLAAMNDKFVDQVNMTAEIAHSRELVEAELEDLTQKLFTEANTMVAAEKKARVDAEKSAAHLRNVIADLETRLSSETMQSQELKGRIEKMSA
;
A
#
# COMPACT_ATOMS: atom_id res chain seq x y z
N MET A 1 17.03 -29.94 42.50
CA MET A 1 17.38 -30.43 41.15
C MET A 1 16.10 -30.88 40.49
N SER A 2 15.48 -29.98 39.73
CA SER A 2 14.20 -30.20 39.07
C SER A 2 14.43 -30.17 37.57
N THR A 3 14.11 -31.28 36.90
CA THR A 3 14.21 -31.46 35.45
C THR A 3 13.20 -30.55 34.73
N PRO A 4 13.58 -29.87 33.63
CA PRO A 4 12.62 -29.12 32.83
C PRO A 4 11.82 -30.10 31.95
N SER A 5 10.50 -29.94 32.02
CA SER A 5 9.50 -30.69 31.24
C SER A 5 9.61 -30.31 29.76
N PHE A 6 9.77 -31.30 28.90
CA PHE A 6 9.86 -31.15 27.45
C PHE A 6 8.47 -30.81 26.88
N ALA A 7 8.34 -29.66 26.23
CA ALA A 7 7.10 -29.24 25.58
C ALA A 7 6.84 -30.08 24.31
N MET A 8 5.68 -30.72 24.24
CA MET A 8 5.15 -31.32 23.01
C MET A 8 4.71 -30.23 22.04
N TYR A 9 5.24 -30.27 20.82
CA TYR A 9 4.71 -29.51 19.69
C TYR A 9 3.37 -30.12 19.20
N PRO A 10 2.41 -29.30 18.75
CA PRO A 10 1.12 -29.77 18.27
C PRO A 10 1.24 -30.41 16.88
N ALA A 11 0.53 -31.52 16.70
CA ALA A 11 0.32 -32.18 15.41
C ALA A 11 -0.47 -31.26 14.46
N GLY A 12 0.05 -31.09 13.25
CA GLY A 12 -0.63 -30.38 12.17
C GLY A 12 -1.73 -31.24 11.55
N ASP A 13 -2.97 -30.74 11.58
CA ASP A 13 -4.08 -31.30 10.81
C ASP A 13 -3.98 -30.84 9.35
N ALA A 14 -3.40 -31.71 8.52
CA ALA A 14 -3.51 -31.65 7.07
C ALA A 14 -4.90 -32.15 6.64
N ARG A 15 -5.88 -31.23 6.52
CA ARG A 15 -7.13 -31.53 5.81
C ARG A 15 -6.95 -31.34 4.31
N LEU A 16 -6.78 -32.47 3.63
CA LEU A 16 -7.01 -32.65 2.21
C LEU A 16 -8.49 -32.39 1.90
N SER A 17 -8.76 -31.46 0.99
CA SER A 17 -10.07 -31.30 0.34
C SER A 17 -9.92 -31.65 -1.15
N PRO A 18 -10.62 -32.67 -1.67
CA PRO A 18 -10.72 -32.91 -3.10
C PRO A 18 -11.91 -32.15 -3.70
N ASP A 19 -12.03 -32.21 -5.02
CA ASP A 19 -13.11 -31.69 -5.86
C ASP A 19 -13.09 -30.19 -6.23
N ARG A 20 -12.58 -29.91 -7.44
CA ARG A 20 -13.41 -29.27 -8.47
C ARG A 20 -12.89 -29.50 -9.89
N LYS A 21 -13.73 -30.21 -10.64
CA LYS A 21 -13.83 -30.40 -12.10
C LYS A 21 -13.17 -29.32 -12.98
N ALA A 22 -12.37 -29.79 -13.91
CA ALA A 22 -12.03 -29.12 -15.16
C ALA A 22 -13.16 -29.26 -16.20
N PRO A 23 -13.36 -28.29 -17.11
CA PRO A 23 -14.00 -28.53 -18.38
C PRO A 23 -12.97 -28.85 -19.47
N VAL A 24 -13.36 -29.84 -20.27
CA VAL A 24 -12.73 -30.36 -21.48
C VAL A 24 -12.75 -29.33 -22.61
N GLY A 25 -11.62 -29.21 -23.32
CA GLY A 25 -11.52 -28.47 -24.59
C GLY A 25 -10.19 -28.73 -25.30
N GLN A 26 -10.17 -29.75 -26.18
CA GLN A 26 -9.15 -30.04 -27.20
C GLN A 26 -9.07 -28.85 -28.21
N ALA A 27 -8.02 -28.52 -28.97
CA ALA A 27 -6.91 -29.24 -29.62
C ALA A 27 -5.84 -28.20 -30.10
N PRO A 28 -4.94 -28.47 -31.06
CA PRO A 28 -3.72 -29.27 -30.96
C PRO A 28 -2.41 -28.52 -31.39
N GLY A 29 -1.27 -29.07 -30.97
CA GLY A 29 -0.05 -29.11 -31.81
C GLY A 29 1.02 -28.04 -31.60
N SER A 30 2.17 -28.44 -31.02
CA SER A 30 3.48 -28.37 -31.71
C SER A 30 4.63 -28.85 -30.81
N ALA A 31 5.31 -29.88 -31.33
CA ALA A 31 6.73 -30.22 -31.26
C ALA A 31 7.56 -30.03 -29.97
N SER A 32 8.06 -31.17 -29.47
CA SER A 32 9.32 -31.32 -28.70
C SER A 32 10.56 -30.94 -29.54
N PRO A 33 11.72 -30.71 -28.89
CA PRO A 33 12.67 -31.81 -28.60
C PRO A 33 13.15 -31.77 -27.13
N ALA A 34 13.22 -32.90 -26.42
CA ALA A 34 14.29 -33.91 -26.41
C ALA A 34 15.67 -33.35 -25.98
N GLY A 35 16.14 -33.80 -24.81
CA GLY A 35 17.47 -33.56 -24.23
C GLY A 35 17.43 -33.69 -22.70
N SER A 36 17.36 -34.91 -22.17
CA SER A 36 18.48 -35.77 -21.75
C SER A 36 19.06 -35.42 -20.37
N ASP A 37 18.66 -36.28 -19.44
CA ASP A 37 19.31 -36.74 -18.20
C ASP A 37 20.72 -36.26 -17.87
N ALA A 38 20.87 -35.74 -16.65
CA ALA A 38 22.06 -35.99 -15.82
C ALA A 38 21.72 -35.83 -14.34
N ALA A 39 21.58 -36.96 -13.66
CA ALA A 39 21.62 -37.05 -12.21
C ALA A 39 23.01 -36.64 -11.70
N SER A 40 23.08 -35.71 -10.74
CA SER A 40 24.27 -35.53 -9.91
C SER A 40 23.91 -34.97 -8.54
N SER A 41 24.04 -35.85 -7.54
CA SER A 41 24.58 -35.59 -6.20
C SER A 41 24.04 -34.40 -5.40
N GLY A 42 23.38 -34.74 -4.29
CA GLY A 42 23.03 -33.80 -3.22
C GLY A 42 24.24 -32.99 -2.74
N ARG A 43 24.10 -31.68 -2.86
CA ARG A 43 24.95 -30.67 -2.23
C ARG A 43 24.02 -29.70 -1.50
N TRP A 44 24.17 -29.62 -0.19
CA TRP A 44 23.44 -28.67 0.64
C TRP A 44 23.71 -27.23 0.16
N PRO A 45 22.69 -26.37 0.03
CA PRO A 45 22.86 -25.01 -0.44
C PRO A 45 23.65 -24.18 0.58
N GLN A 46 24.75 -23.57 0.11
CA GLN A 46 25.44 -22.52 0.85
C GLN A 46 24.62 -21.23 0.83
N PRO A 47 24.71 -20.38 1.88
CA PRO A 47 24.02 -19.11 1.94
C PRO A 47 24.53 -18.15 0.85
N VAL A 48 23.62 -17.77 -0.05
CA VAL A 48 23.80 -16.79 -1.12
C VAL A 48 23.86 -15.37 -0.55
N GLY A 49 25.03 -14.96 -0.08
CA GLY A 49 25.29 -13.59 0.40
C GLY A 49 25.66 -12.56 -0.68
N ALA A 50 25.69 -12.94 -1.96
CA ALA A 50 26.12 -12.06 -3.06
C ALA A 50 25.01 -11.72 -4.08
N ALA A 51 23.85 -12.36 -4.00
CA ALA A 51 22.74 -12.13 -4.94
C ALA A 51 21.82 -10.96 -4.53
N GLU A 52 21.76 -10.59 -3.24
CA GLU A 52 20.89 -9.50 -2.78
C GLU A 52 21.39 -8.11 -3.20
N SER A 53 22.71 -7.92 -3.37
CA SER A 53 23.25 -6.62 -3.77
C SER A 53 22.97 -6.28 -5.25
N ALA A 54 22.87 -7.30 -6.12
CA ALA A 54 22.49 -7.12 -7.52
C ALA A 54 20.98 -6.83 -7.70
N ALA A 55 20.13 -7.41 -6.84
CA ALA A 55 18.69 -7.15 -6.86
C ALA A 55 18.35 -5.72 -6.42
N VAL A 56 19.09 -5.16 -5.45
CA VAL A 56 18.90 -3.77 -4.99
C VAL A 56 19.38 -2.77 -6.06
N GLN A 57 20.50 -3.03 -6.74
CA GLN A 57 20.97 -2.18 -7.85
C GLN A 57 20.03 -2.22 -9.07
N GLY A 58 19.36 -3.36 -9.32
CA GLY A 58 18.35 -3.46 -10.37
C GLY A 58 17.08 -2.65 -10.08
N LEU A 59 16.73 -2.48 -8.80
CA LEU A 59 15.54 -1.73 -8.38
C LEU A 59 15.71 -0.22 -8.53
N ASP A 60 16.88 0.33 -8.22
CA ASP A 60 17.20 1.75 -8.45
C ASP A 60 17.22 2.10 -9.94
N ALA A 61 17.77 1.21 -10.79
CA ALA A 61 17.77 1.40 -12.24
C ALA A 61 16.36 1.36 -12.86
N LEU A 62 15.45 0.55 -12.29
CA LEU A 62 14.04 0.52 -12.69
C LEU A 62 13.30 1.79 -12.23
N TYR A 63 13.64 2.32 -11.04
CA TYR A 63 13.03 3.54 -10.52
C TYR A 63 13.41 4.77 -11.35
N GLU A 64 14.67 4.90 -11.77
CA GLU A 64 15.10 5.97 -12.68
C GLU A 64 14.44 5.86 -14.07
N ARG A 65 14.29 4.64 -14.61
CA ARG A 65 13.58 4.43 -15.88
C ARG A 65 12.10 4.80 -15.80
N LEU A 66 11.42 4.45 -14.71
CA LEU A 66 10.00 4.80 -14.50
C LEU A 66 9.81 6.31 -14.30
N ASN A 67 10.70 6.98 -13.56
CA ASN A 67 10.65 8.44 -13.41
C ASN A 67 10.94 9.19 -14.73
N GLY A 68 11.83 8.67 -15.58
CA GLY A 68 12.08 9.23 -16.91
C GLY A 68 10.86 9.15 -17.84
N VAL A 69 10.12 8.04 -17.81
CA VAL A 69 8.90 7.85 -18.61
C VAL A 69 7.74 8.73 -18.09
N SER A 70 7.62 8.89 -16.77
CA SER A 70 6.61 9.76 -16.13
C SER A 70 6.77 11.25 -16.52
N LEU A 71 8.00 11.71 -16.75
CA LEU A 71 8.27 13.07 -17.22
C LEU A 71 7.98 13.27 -18.72
N SER A 72 8.05 12.20 -19.53
CA SER A 72 7.77 12.27 -20.97
C SER A 72 6.27 12.30 -21.29
N LEU A 73 5.42 11.70 -20.43
CA LEU A 73 3.96 11.70 -20.58
C LEU A 73 3.28 13.03 -20.20
N LYS A 74 3.98 13.95 -19.53
CA LYS A 74 3.48 15.32 -19.26
C LYS A 74 3.34 16.18 -20.53
N GLY A 75 3.82 15.72 -21.68
CA GLY A 75 3.64 16.39 -22.98
C GLY A 75 2.34 16.03 -23.72
N LEU A 76 1.59 15.02 -23.28
CA LEU A 76 0.33 14.58 -23.89
C LEU A 76 -0.88 14.93 -23.01
N SER A 77 -0.84 16.09 -22.36
CA SER A 77 -2.05 16.65 -21.76
C SER A 77 -3.01 17.00 -22.90
N PRO A 78 -4.23 16.42 -22.96
CA PRO A 78 -5.20 16.78 -23.97
C PRO A 78 -5.48 18.28 -23.83
N ARG A 79 -5.09 19.04 -24.86
CA ARG A 79 -5.35 20.47 -24.95
C ARG A 79 -6.87 20.67 -24.80
N PRO A 80 -7.35 21.37 -23.75
CA PRO A 80 -8.77 21.62 -23.61
C PRO A 80 -9.24 22.42 -24.84
N PRO A 81 -10.41 22.09 -25.42
CA PRO A 81 -10.95 22.84 -26.53
C PRO A 81 -11.12 24.32 -26.14
N PRO A 82 -10.88 25.26 -27.06
CA PRO A 82 -11.04 26.68 -26.78
C PRO A 82 -12.49 26.94 -26.33
N PRO A 83 -12.71 27.77 -25.30
CA PRO A 83 -14.06 28.14 -24.90
C PRO A 83 -14.70 28.91 -26.05
N LEU A 84 -15.67 28.28 -26.72
CA LEU A 84 -16.59 28.96 -27.62
C LEU A 84 -17.36 29.97 -26.76
N GLY A 85 -17.08 31.24 -27.02
CA GLY A 85 -17.66 32.37 -26.32
C GLY A 85 -19.19 32.32 -26.37
N SER A 86 -19.79 32.18 -25.20
CA SER A 86 -21.19 32.52 -24.99
C SER A 86 -21.28 33.99 -24.56
N PRO A 87 -22.29 34.73 -25.04
CA PRO A 87 -22.42 36.16 -24.81
C PRO A 87 -22.74 36.45 -23.35
N GLN A 88 -22.14 37.54 -22.87
CA GLN A 88 -22.29 38.09 -21.53
C GLN A 88 -23.76 38.42 -21.23
N HIS A 89 -24.29 37.82 -20.16
CA HIS A 89 -25.39 38.40 -19.41
C HIS A 89 -24.92 38.62 -17.97
N THR A 90 -25.03 39.88 -17.56
CA THR A 90 -24.65 40.47 -16.27
C THR A 90 -25.56 40.01 -15.12
N PRO A 91 -25.12 40.22 -13.86
CA PRO A 91 -25.59 39.47 -12.71
C PRO A 91 -26.77 40.15 -12.01
N LEU A 92 -27.68 39.34 -11.47
CA LEU A 92 -28.70 39.77 -10.51
C LEU A 92 -28.38 39.20 -9.14
N THR A 93 -28.09 40.15 -8.26
CA THR A 93 -27.82 40.10 -6.84
C THR A 93 -28.99 39.50 -6.06
N ALA A 94 -28.70 38.61 -5.11
CA ALA A 94 -29.54 38.42 -3.92
C ALA A 94 -28.68 38.03 -2.71
N PRO A 95 -28.98 38.56 -1.51
CA PRO A 95 -28.21 38.32 -0.29
C PRO A 95 -28.84 37.23 0.58
N ALA A 96 -28.01 36.43 1.25
CA ALA A 96 -28.44 35.55 2.35
C ALA A 96 -27.23 35.34 3.28
N THR A 97 -27.15 36.13 4.35
CA THR A 97 -27.56 35.82 5.74
C THR A 97 -26.58 34.96 6.52
N HIS A 98 -26.15 35.56 7.63
CA HIS A 98 -25.28 35.10 8.69
C HIS A 98 -25.76 33.85 9.42
N ALA A 99 -24.81 32.98 9.79
CA ALA A 99 -24.69 32.27 11.07
C ALA A 99 -23.31 31.62 11.08
N GLY A 100 -22.41 31.70 12.05
CA GLY A 100 -22.55 32.10 13.45
C GLY A 100 -21.78 31.09 14.31
N THR A 101 -20.46 31.30 14.50
CA THR A 101 -19.67 30.95 15.71
C THR A 101 -19.64 29.47 16.21
N PRO A 102 -18.83 29.08 17.23
CA PRO A 102 -17.52 29.57 17.68
C PRO A 102 -16.49 28.43 18.02
N ARG A 103 -15.23 28.84 18.20
CA ARG A 103 -14.34 28.53 19.36
C ARG A 103 -14.47 27.15 20.06
N ALA A 104 -13.41 26.36 19.98
CA ALA A 104 -13.00 25.43 21.05
C ALA A 104 -11.46 25.50 21.17
N SER A 105 -10.91 26.30 22.08
CA SER A 105 -10.44 25.90 23.41
C SER A 105 -9.59 24.62 23.44
N ASN A 106 -8.30 24.85 23.63
CA ASN A 106 -7.33 24.04 24.36
C ASN A 106 -7.93 23.19 25.50
N PRO A 107 -7.31 22.05 25.85
CA PRO A 107 -6.78 22.02 27.20
C PRO A 107 -5.37 21.45 27.29
N GLN A 108 -4.55 22.19 28.04
CA GLN A 108 -3.44 21.68 28.83
C GLN A 108 -3.86 20.49 29.69
N SER A 109 -2.94 19.54 29.89
CA SER A 109 -2.51 18.97 31.18
C SER A 109 -1.94 17.55 31.00
N PRO A 110 -1.32 16.94 32.03
CA PRO A 110 -0.23 17.44 32.86
C PRO A 110 0.89 16.36 33.01
N ARG A 111 1.91 16.66 33.83
CA ARG A 111 2.65 15.76 34.75
C ARG A 111 2.64 14.25 34.43
N SER A 112 3.78 13.56 34.46
CA SER A 112 4.32 13.08 35.74
C SER A 112 5.73 12.53 35.60
N ALA A 113 6.63 13.00 36.46
CA ALA A 113 7.75 12.21 36.95
C ALA A 113 7.24 11.15 37.93
N PRO A 114 7.97 10.04 38.10
CA PRO A 114 8.13 9.48 39.42
C PRO A 114 9.60 9.47 39.82
N ALA A 115 9.85 10.11 40.96
CA ALA A 115 10.95 9.76 41.84
C ALA A 115 10.64 8.42 42.52
N ALA A 116 11.58 7.47 42.47
CA ALA A 116 11.74 6.35 43.40
C ALA A 116 13.08 5.66 43.03
N GLY A 117 13.96 5.28 43.94
CA GLY A 117 13.86 5.30 45.37
C GLY A 117 15.22 5.12 46.03
N SER A 118 15.33 5.75 47.19
CA SER A 118 16.31 5.54 48.22
C SER A 118 16.40 4.09 48.67
N ARG A 119 17.63 3.60 48.86
CA ARG A 119 18.06 2.62 49.88
C ARG A 119 19.57 2.91 50.06
N ALA A 120 20.05 3.64 51.06
CA ALA A 120 19.84 3.55 52.50
C ALA A 120 19.97 2.11 53.02
N SER A 121 21.07 1.92 53.75
CA SER A 121 21.29 1.06 54.92
C SER A 121 22.49 0.14 54.76
N SER A 122 23.68 0.52 55.26
CA SER A 122 24.08 0.47 56.69
C SER A 122 24.65 -0.93 57.03
N PRO A 123 25.18 -1.14 58.25
CA PRO A 123 26.61 -1.33 58.44
C PRO A 123 26.85 -2.72 59.05
N ASN A 124 27.98 -3.37 58.82
CA ASN A 124 28.30 -4.58 59.58
C ASN A 124 29.81 -4.79 59.45
N ALA A 125 30.56 -5.11 60.48
CA ALA A 125 30.33 -5.08 61.90
C ALA A 125 31.76 -5.13 62.46
N ALA A 126 32.03 -4.29 63.45
CA ALA A 126 33.18 -4.49 64.32
C ALA A 126 33.13 -5.93 64.83
N THR A 127 34.11 -6.74 64.46
CA THR A 127 34.41 -7.96 65.20
C THR A 127 35.72 -7.72 65.92
N SER A 128 35.57 -7.12 67.11
CA SER A 128 36.47 -7.34 68.23
C SER A 128 36.74 -8.83 68.36
N GLY A 129 37.98 -9.24 68.12
CA GLY A 129 38.51 -10.54 68.48
C GLY A 129 39.73 -10.33 69.35
N CYS A 130 39.60 -10.65 70.62
CA CYS A 130 40.61 -10.54 71.67
C CYS A 130 41.98 -11.07 71.20
N GLY A 131 43.01 -10.26 71.42
CA GLY A 131 44.38 -10.74 71.51
C GLY A 131 44.49 -11.74 72.66
N ALA A 132 44.33 -13.01 72.36
CA ALA A 132 44.91 -14.07 73.17
C ALA A 132 46.40 -14.08 72.87
N ALA A 133 47.21 -13.93 73.92
CA ALA A 133 48.65 -14.06 73.85
C ALA A 133 49.01 -15.45 73.29
N GLU A 134 49.27 -15.50 71.99
CA GLU A 134 49.78 -16.66 71.29
C GLU A 134 51.23 -16.85 71.75
N GLN A 135 51.39 -17.68 72.79
CA GLN A 135 52.68 -18.22 73.14
C GLN A 135 53.19 -18.96 71.91
N ARG A 136 54.18 -18.33 71.27
CA ARG A 136 54.96 -18.82 70.14
C ARG A 136 55.73 -20.07 70.58
N LEU A 137 55.00 -21.19 70.74
CA LEU A 137 55.59 -22.52 70.74
C LEU A 137 56.18 -22.69 69.36
N GLU A 138 57.50 -22.61 69.27
CA GLU A 138 58.25 -22.89 68.05
C GLU A 138 57.79 -24.25 67.54
N ALA A 139 57.03 -24.23 66.44
CA ALA A 139 56.58 -25.42 65.76
C ALA A 139 57.83 -26.16 65.28
N ARG A 140 58.20 -27.20 66.03
CA ARG A 140 59.27 -28.12 65.68
C ARG A 140 59.01 -28.64 64.26
N ASP A 141 60.03 -28.62 63.41
CA ASP A 141 59.91 -28.98 62.00
C ASP A 141 59.24 -30.36 61.88
N PRO A 142 58.10 -30.51 61.17
CA PRO A 142 57.37 -31.77 61.06
C PRO A 142 58.18 -32.91 60.45
N ARG A 143 59.38 -32.61 59.92
CA ARG A 143 60.36 -33.57 59.43
C ARG A 143 61.20 -34.24 60.53
N GLU A 144 61.18 -33.77 61.77
CA GLU A 144 61.95 -34.33 62.90
C GLU A 144 61.20 -35.37 63.75
N CYS A 145 59.98 -35.77 63.37
CA CYS A 145 59.31 -36.88 64.07
C CYS A 145 59.91 -38.22 63.62
N ASP A 146 60.66 -38.88 64.51
CA ASP A 146 61.18 -40.23 64.31
C ASP A 146 60.09 -41.18 63.76
N PRO A 147 60.38 -42.00 62.75
CA PRO A 147 59.41 -42.93 62.16
C PRO A 147 58.89 -43.99 63.16
N GLU A 148 59.53 -44.14 64.33
CA GLU A 148 59.13 -45.02 65.44
C GLU A 148 58.38 -44.30 66.59
N CYS A 149 58.03 -43.02 66.43
CA CYS A 149 57.23 -42.28 67.41
C CYS A 149 55.90 -43.04 67.71
N ALA A 150 55.75 -43.57 68.94
CA ALA A 150 54.56 -44.30 69.43
C ALA A 150 53.23 -43.52 69.27
N CYS A 151 53.38 -42.23 69.04
CA CYS A 151 52.54 -41.18 68.47
C CYS A 151 51.52 -41.60 67.40
N ARG A 152 51.78 -42.67 66.64
CA ARG A 152 50.91 -43.15 65.55
C ARG A 152 49.52 -43.65 66.01
N ARG A 153 49.34 -43.92 67.31
CA ARG A 153 48.08 -44.46 67.88
C ARG A 153 47.29 -43.48 68.77
N VAL A 154 47.86 -42.33 69.14
CA VAL A 154 47.19 -41.37 70.05
C VAL A 154 46.89 -40.07 69.30
N LEU A 155 45.77 -40.06 68.58
CA LEU A 155 45.19 -38.81 68.07
C LEU A 155 44.48 -38.11 69.24
N LEU A 156 44.80 -36.84 69.46
CA LEU A 156 44.07 -36.03 70.44
C LEU A 156 42.63 -35.82 69.96
N ALA A 157 41.65 -36.07 70.83
CA ALA A 157 40.25 -35.73 70.56
C ALA A 157 40.05 -34.21 70.37
N ALA A 158 40.91 -33.39 71.00
CA ALA A 158 40.86 -31.94 70.92
C ALA A 158 41.39 -31.38 69.58
N SER A 159 42.27 -32.10 68.88
CA SER A 159 42.87 -31.66 67.61
C SER A 159 42.97 -32.83 66.62
N PRO A 160 41.91 -33.07 65.82
CA PRO A 160 41.87 -34.15 64.85
C PRO A 160 43.02 -34.02 63.82
N GLY A 161 44.06 -34.84 64.00
CA GLY A 161 45.21 -34.91 63.09
C GLY A 161 46.55 -34.44 63.67
N ALA A 162 46.60 -33.99 64.92
CA ALA A 162 47.86 -33.83 65.65
C ALA A 162 48.09 -35.04 66.57
N CYS A 163 49.34 -35.45 66.72
CA CYS A 163 49.72 -36.45 67.71
C CYS A 163 49.63 -35.87 69.12
N GLY A 164 49.04 -36.60 70.07
CA GLY A 164 48.97 -36.20 71.48
C GLY A 164 50.26 -36.19 72.27
N VAL A 165 51.32 -36.79 71.74
CA VAL A 165 52.60 -36.95 72.43
C VAL A 165 53.62 -35.92 71.95
N CYS A 166 53.73 -35.70 70.64
CA CYS A 166 54.70 -34.77 70.06
C CYS A 166 54.07 -33.52 69.43
N GLY A 167 52.73 -33.42 69.37
CA GLY A 167 52.02 -32.33 68.70
C GLY A 167 52.10 -32.34 67.17
N GLY A 168 53.00 -33.13 66.58
CA GLY A 168 53.21 -33.22 65.13
C GLY A 168 52.07 -33.95 64.40
N ARG A 169 51.81 -33.54 63.15
CA ARG A 169 50.86 -34.21 62.26
C ARG A 169 51.55 -35.36 61.50
N PRO A 170 51.07 -36.61 61.56
CA PRO A 170 51.63 -37.73 60.80
C PRO A 170 51.70 -37.42 59.29
N ALA A 171 52.78 -37.80 58.61
CA ALA A 171 53.02 -37.47 57.19
C ALA A 171 51.86 -37.85 56.25
N ILE A 172 51.20 -38.98 56.49
CA ILE A 172 50.02 -39.41 55.71
C ILE A 172 48.84 -38.44 55.88
N LEU A 173 48.58 -37.97 57.11
CA LEU A 173 47.53 -37.00 57.40
C LEU A 173 47.90 -35.58 56.94
N ALA A 174 49.19 -35.27 56.83
CA ALA A 174 49.67 -34.04 56.20
C ALA A 174 49.42 -34.08 54.68
N GLY A 175 49.71 -35.20 54.02
CA GLY A 175 49.41 -35.42 52.60
C GLY A 175 47.92 -35.30 52.29
N LEU A 176 47.06 -36.04 53.01
CA LEU A 176 45.61 -35.97 52.83
C LEU A 176 45.03 -34.57 53.10
N HIS A 177 45.62 -33.82 54.03
CA HIS A 177 45.22 -32.44 54.28
C HIS A 177 45.63 -31.52 53.13
N GLY A 178 46.84 -31.68 52.58
CA GLY A 178 47.29 -30.98 51.38
C GLY A 178 46.39 -31.28 50.17
N ASP A 179 46.04 -32.55 49.95
CA ASP A 179 45.13 -32.94 48.87
C ASP A 179 43.72 -32.38 49.09
N ARG A 180 43.22 -32.37 50.33
CA ARG A 180 41.94 -31.71 50.65
C ARG A 180 41.98 -30.22 50.32
N LEU A 181 43.06 -29.52 50.66
CA LEU A 181 43.21 -28.10 50.33
C LEU A 181 43.26 -27.86 48.83
N ARG A 182 43.96 -28.71 48.07
CA ARG A 182 43.99 -28.65 46.59
C ARG A 182 42.59 -28.83 45.99
N VAL A 183 41.87 -29.87 46.42
CA VAL A 183 40.49 -30.11 45.94
C VAL A 183 39.56 -28.96 46.31
N GLN A 184 39.78 -28.34 47.47
CA GLN A 184 39.01 -27.17 47.88
C GLN A 184 39.31 -25.95 47.00
N GLU A 185 40.58 -25.68 46.69
CA GLU A 185 40.99 -24.65 45.74
C GLU A 185 40.43 -24.90 44.33
N ASP A 186 40.49 -26.14 43.84
CA ASP A 186 39.90 -26.53 42.55
C ASP A 186 38.38 -26.32 42.52
N LEU A 187 37.68 -26.60 43.63
CA LEU A 187 36.24 -26.36 43.76
C LEU A 187 35.93 -24.87 43.75
N ASP A 188 36.74 -24.05 44.43
CA ASP A 188 36.59 -22.59 44.44
C ASP A 188 36.80 -22.01 43.03
N ILE A 189 37.84 -22.46 42.31
CA ILE A 189 38.10 -22.08 40.91
C ILE A 189 36.94 -22.50 40.01
N ALA A 190 36.45 -23.73 40.14
CA ALA A 190 35.32 -24.22 39.35
C ALA A 190 34.05 -23.40 39.63
N THR A 191 33.80 -23.05 40.90
CA THR A 191 32.66 -22.24 41.31
C THR A 191 32.73 -20.83 40.74
N GLN A 192 33.92 -20.20 40.75
CA GLN A 192 34.14 -18.90 40.11
C GLN A 192 33.84 -18.97 38.61
N ARG A 193 34.35 -19.99 37.91
CA ARG A 193 34.10 -20.17 36.47
C ARG A 193 32.62 -20.39 36.16
N ILE A 194 31.89 -21.13 37.00
CA ILE A 194 30.44 -21.29 36.86
C ILE A 194 29.73 -19.95 36.99
N ASN A 195 30.12 -19.11 37.95
CA ASN A 195 29.52 -17.79 38.15
C ASN A 195 29.81 -16.85 36.97
N GLU A 196 31.03 -16.86 36.43
CA GLU A 196 31.40 -16.09 35.23
C GLU A 196 30.54 -16.48 34.02
N LEU A 197 30.42 -17.78 33.74
CA LEU A 197 29.58 -18.30 32.65
C LEU A 197 28.10 -17.98 32.89
N ALA A 198 27.64 -18.00 34.15
CA ALA A 198 26.27 -17.60 34.48
C ALA A 198 26.02 -16.12 34.19
N HIS A 199 26.98 -15.24 34.50
CA HIS A 199 26.89 -13.82 34.17
C HIS A 199 26.95 -13.54 32.66
N GLU A 200 27.81 -14.26 31.92
CA GLU A 200 27.84 -14.18 30.46
C GLU A 200 26.53 -14.67 29.83
N LYS A 201 26.01 -15.81 30.30
CA LYS A 201 24.70 -16.32 29.87
C LYS A 201 23.58 -15.33 30.16
N ALA A 202 23.57 -14.67 31.33
CA ALA A 202 22.58 -13.65 31.65
C ALA A 202 22.63 -12.48 30.65
N ARG A 203 23.82 -11.97 30.32
CA ARG A 203 24.00 -10.92 29.30
C ARG A 203 23.49 -11.34 27.92
N HIS A 204 23.73 -12.58 27.53
CA HIS A 204 23.22 -13.10 26.26
C HIS A 204 21.70 -13.25 26.26
N VAL A 205 21.08 -13.65 27.37
CA VAL A 205 19.62 -13.72 27.48
C VAL A 205 19.01 -12.32 27.32
N ASP A 206 19.58 -11.30 27.97
CA ASP A 206 19.13 -9.92 27.84
C ASP A 206 19.28 -9.41 26.39
N TYR A 207 20.42 -9.72 25.75
CA TYR A 207 20.65 -9.35 24.35
C TYR A 207 19.68 -10.02 23.37
N ILE A 208 19.36 -11.31 23.59
CA ILE A 208 18.36 -12.02 22.79
C ILE A 208 16.98 -11.39 22.98
N ALA A 209 16.59 -11.08 24.21
CA ALA A 209 15.31 -10.43 24.50
C ALA A 209 15.18 -9.06 23.80
N ASP A 210 16.26 -8.27 23.78
CA ASP A 210 16.32 -6.99 23.06
C ASP A 210 16.18 -7.16 21.54
N LEU A 211 16.82 -8.18 20.96
CA LEU A 211 16.70 -8.49 19.53
C LEU A 211 15.29 -8.97 19.17
N GLU A 212 14.68 -9.82 19.99
CA GLU A 212 13.30 -10.28 19.83
C GLU A 212 12.31 -9.11 19.88
N ALA A 213 12.51 -8.17 20.82
CA ALA A 213 11.70 -6.96 20.91
C ALA A 213 11.81 -6.08 19.65
N ARG A 214 13.03 -5.91 19.10
CA ARG A 214 13.24 -5.16 17.84
C ARG A 214 12.62 -5.87 16.64
N ALA A 215 12.74 -7.19 16.56
CA ALA A 215 12.13 -7.99 15.49
C ALA A 215 10.60 -7.89 15.54
N ALA A 216 10.00 -7.97 16.73
CA ALA A 216 8.56 -7.81 16.92
C ALA A 216 8.08 -6.41 16.50
N GLU A 217 8.83 -5.35 16.83
CA GLU A 217 8.52 -3.99 16.42
C GLU A 217 8.61 -3.81 14.89
N GLN A 218 9.65 -4.36 14.26
CA GLN A 218 9.77 -4.33 12.79
C GLN A 218 8.63 -5.10 12.11
N ALA A 219 8.23 -6.26 12.64
CA ALA A 219 7.09 -7.01 12.14
C ALA A 219 5.79 -6.18 12.18
N ARG A 220 5.52 -5.49 13.30
CA ARG A 220 4.37 -4.58 13.42
C ARG A 220 4.39 -3.46 12.38
N ARG A 221 5.56 -2.87 12.11
CA ARG A 221 5.69 -1.81 11.08
C ARG A 221 5.40 -2.33 9.69
N VAL A 222 5.90 -3.52 9.36
CA VAL A 222 5.61 -4.16 8.07
C VAL A 222 4.11 -4.43 7.93
N ASP A 223 3.44 -4.91 8.98
CA ASP A 223 2.01 -5.15 8.95
C ASP A 223 1.19 -3.85 8.81
N GLN A 224 1.56 -2.78 9.54
CA GLN A 224 0.95 -1.46 9.35
C GLN A 224 1.12 -0.93 7.92
N GLN A 225 2.31 -1.11 7.32
CA GLN A 225 2.54 -0.72 5.94
C GLN A 225 1.72 -1.57 4.96
N ARG A 226 1.56 -2.87 5.22
CA ARG A 226 0.68 -3.74 4.41
C ARG A 226 -0.77 -3.28 4.45
N ASP A 227 -1.26 -2.90 5.62
CA ASP A 227 -2.63 -2.38 5.79
C ASP A 227 -2.83 -1.06 5.04
N ILE A 228 -1.85 -0.14 5.13
CA ILE A 228 -1.88 1.13 4.37
C ILE A 228 -1.87 0.86 2.86
N ILE A 229 -1.01 -0.04 2.38
CA ILE A 229 -0.95 -0.40 0.95
C ILE A 229 -2.27 -1.04 0.50
N ALA A 230 -2.88 -1.90 1.33
CA ALA A 230 -4.17 -2.50 1.04
C ALA A 230 -5.27 -1.44 0.95
N GLY A 231 -5.29 -0.47 1.87
CA GLY A 231 -6.19 0.69 1.82
C GLY A 231 -6.06 1.49 0.53
N LEU A 232 -4.82 1.89 0.18
CA LEU A 232 -4.56 2.66 -1.04
C LEU A 232 -4.92 1.90 -2.33
N LYS A 233 -4.75 0.57 -2.35
CA LYS A 233 -5.19 -0.27 -3.47
C LYS A 233 -6.70 -0.26 -3.63
N ASN A 234 -7.45 -0.34 -2.54
CA ASN A 234 -8.90 -0.26 -2.56
C ASN A 234 -9.37 1.11 -3.03
N ASP A 235 -8.75 2.18 -2.56
CA ASP A 235 -9.07 3.56 -2.98
C ASP A 235 -8.79 3.77 -4.48
N LEU A 236 -7.67 3.24 -4.99
CA LEU A 236 -7.33 3.29 -6.41
C LEU A 236 -8.34 2.53 -7.25
N ALA A 237 -8.74 1.32 -6.82
CA ALA A 237 -9.77 0.54 -7.49
C ALA A 237 -11.11 1.31 -7.53
N ALA A 238 -11.54 1.86 -6.40
CA ALA A 238 -12.78 2.64 -6.32
C ALA A 238 -12.75 3.92 -7.18
N MET A 239 -11.59 4.58 -7.30
CA MET A 239 -11.45 5.70 -8.24
C MET A 239 -11.51 5.23 -9.68
N ASN A 240 -10.86 4.11 -10.02
CA ASN A 240 -10.90 3.55 -11.37
C ASN A 240 -12.33 3.22 -11.80
N ASP A 241 -13.11 2.56 -10.94
CA ASP A 241 -14.52 2.26 -11.20
C ASP A 241 -15.31 3.53 -11.52
N LYS A 242 -15.12 4.61 -10.75
CA LYS A 242 -15.75 5.92 -11.04
C LYS A 242 -15.30 6.53 -12.36
N PHE A 243 -14.03 6.38 -12.73
CA PHE A 243 -13.52 6.85 -14.02
C PHE A 243 -14.15 6.08 -15.18
N VAL A 244 -14.28 4.76 -15.05
CA VAL A 244 -14.96 3.92 -16.05
C VAL A 244 -16.43 4.32 -16.19
N ASP A 245 -17.14 4.54 -15.08
CA ASP A 245 -18.52 5.02 -15.08
C ASP A 245 -18.65 6.39 -15.78
N GLN A 246 -17.73 7.31 -15.49
CA GLN A 246 -17.71 8.62 -16.14
C GLN A 246 -17.46 8.51 -17.65
N VAL A 247 -16.52 7.65 -18.07
CA VAL A 247 -16.25 7.42 -19.50
C VAL A 247 -17.49 6.85 -20.19
N ASN A 248 -18.15 5.86 -19.59
CA ASN A 248 -19.39 5.28 -20.12
C ASN A 248 -20.49 6.33 -20.24
N MET A 249 -20.72 7.13 -19.19
CA MET A 249 -21.69 8.22 -19.21
C MET A 249 -21.38 9.25 -20.31
N THR A 250 -20.10 9.63 -20.49
CA THR A 250 -19.73 10.57 -21.56
C THR A 250 -19.92 9.98 -22.95
N ALA A 251 -19.70 8.67 -23.13
CA ALA A 251 -19.96 7.97 -24.39
C ALA A 251 -21.46 7.91 -24.71
N GLU A 252 -22.30 7.63 -23.71
CA GLU A 252 -23.77 7.65 -23.85
C GLU A 252 -24.30 9.05 -24.21
N ILE A 253 -23.76 10.09 -23.57
CA ILE A 253 -24.12 11.49 -23.89
C ILE A 253 -23.67 11.84 -25.31
N ALA A 254 -22.46 11.45 -25.73
CA ALA A 254 -21.96 11.71 -27.08
C ALA A 254 -22.83 11.03 -28.14
N HIS A 255 -23.21 9.77 -27.92
CA HIS A 255 -24.09 9.03 -28.82
C HIS A 255 -25.50 9.63 -28.88
N SER A 256 -26.10 9.99 -27.73
CA SER A 256 -27.43 10.62 -27.73
C SER A 256 -27.41 11.99 -28.41
N ARG A 257 -26.32 12.75 -28.25
CA ARG A 257 -26.10 14.00 -28.98
C ARG A 257 -26.02 13.76 -30.50
N GLU A 258 -25.24 12.80 -30.95
CA GLU A 258 -25.13 12.47 -32.38
C GLU A 258 -26.48 12.08 -32.99
N LEU A 259 -27.28 11.30 -32.24
CA LEU A 259 -28.63 10.93 -32.65
C LEU A 259 -29.54 12.16 -32.83
N VAL A 260 -29.53 13.08 -31.85
CA VAL A 260 -30.33 14.31 -31.92
C VAL A 260 -29.84 15.24 -33.05
N GLU A 261 -28.52 15.35 -33.24
CA GLU A 261 -27.95 16.13 -34.35
C GLU A 261 -28.40 15.56 -35.71
N ALA A 262 -28.39 14.23 -35.87
CA ALA A 262 -28.89 13.57 -37.08
C ALA A 262 -30.40 13.80 -37.32
N GLU A 263 -31.23 13.75 -36.27
CA GLU A 263 -32.66 14.06 -36.37
C GLU A 263 -32.92 15.53 -36.76
N LEU A 264 -32.13 16.46 -36.22
CA LEU A 264 -32.22 17.88 -36.57
C LEU A 264 -31.77 18.13 -38.02
N GLU A 265 -30.72 17.46 -38.49
CA GLU A 265 -30.29 17.52 -39.88
C GLU A 265 -31.37 16.99 -40.83
N ASP A 266 -32.00 15.85 -40.53
CA ASP A 266 -33.10 15.30 -41.34
C ASP A 266 -34.33 16.23 -41.34
N LEU A 267 -34.71 16.78 -40.19
CA LEU A 267 -35.83 17.73 -40.11
C LEU A 267 -35.54 19.02 -40.89
N THR A 268 -34.34 19.58 -40.75
CA THR A 268 -33.96 20.79 -41.48
C THR A 268 -33.93 20.54 -42.99
N GLN A 269 -33.41 19.39 -43.43
CA GLN A 269 -33.47 18.99 -44.84
C GLN A 269 -34.92 18.90 -45.34
N LYS A 270 -35.82 18.25 -44.59
CA LYS A 270 -37.25 18.15 -44.93
C LYS A 270 -37.89 19.53 -45.05
N LEU A 271 -37.69 20.42 -44.09
CA LEU A 271 -38.23 21.79 -44.11
C LEU A 271 -37.75 22.58 -45.34
N PHE A 272 -36.47 22.47 -45.71
CA PHE A 272 -35.95 23.12 -46.92
C PHE A 272 -36.56 22.53 -48.19
N THR A 273 -36.71 21.20 -48.27
CA THR A 273 -37.34 20.56 -49.44
C THR A 273 -38.81 20.95 -49.58
N GLU A 274 -39.57 21.02 -48.48
CA GLU A 274 -40.97 21.44 -48.47
C GLU A 274 -41.13 22.91 -48.85
N ALA A 275 -40.32 23.80 -48.26
CA ALA A 275 -40.32 25.22 -48.59
C ALA A 275 -40.01 25.46 -50.08
N ASN A 276 -39.01 24.75 -50.64
CA ASN A 276 -38.70 24.84 -52.07
C ASN A 276 -39.85 24.33 -52.94
N THR A 277 -40.53 23.27 -52.51
CA THR A 277 -41.70 22.72 -53.21
C THR A 277 -42.85 23.73 -53.22
N MET A 278 -43.14 24.38 -52.08
CA MET A 278 -44.15 25.43 -51.98
C MET A 278 -43.83 26.64 -52.85
N VAL A 279 -42.57 27.10 -52.86
CA VAL A 279 -42.13 28.23 -53.71
C VAL A 279 -42.24 27.88 -55.19
N ALA A 280 -41.88 26.66 -55.58
CA ALA A 280 -42.03 26.20 -56.96
C ALA A 280 -43.51 26.13 -57.38
N ALA A 281 -44.38 25.64 -56.50
CA ALA A 281 -45.83 25.60 -56.73
C ALA A 281 -46.41 27.01 -56.90
N GLU A 282 -46.03 27.95 -56.03
CA GLU A 282 -46.49 29.34 -56.10
C GLU A 282 -46.00 30.05 -57.36
N LYS A 283 -44.72 29.86 -57.74
CA LYS A 283 -44.18 30.40 -58.99
C LYS A 283 -44.94 29.88 -60.21
N LYS A 284 -45.26 28.57 -60.23
CA LYS A 284 -46.04 27.97 -61.30
C LYS A 284 -47.46 28.55 -61.35
N ALA A 285 -48.15 28.60 -60.20
CA ALA A 285 -49.48 29.16 -60.09
C ALA A 285 -49.52 30.64 -60.55
N ARG A 286 -48.52 31.43 -60.16
CA ARG A 286 -48.37 32.82 -60.59
C ARG A 286 -48.18 32.94 -62.10
N VAL A 287 -47.30 32.14 -62.71
CA VAL A 287 -47.10 32.14 -64.16
C VAL A 287 -48.37 31.75 -64.90
N ASP A 288 -49.11 30.76 -64.40
CA ASP A 288 -50.38 30.33 -65.01
C ASP A 288 -51.47 31.41 -64.89
N ALA A 289 -51.51 32.14 -63.77
CA ALA A 289 -52.37 33.31 -63.60
C ALA A 289 -51.96 34.49 -64.50
N GLU A 290 -50.66 34.75 -64.67
CA GLU A 290 -50.16 35.78 -65.58
C GLU A 290 -50.52 35.47 -67.04
N LYS A 291 -50.39 34.20 -67.46
CA LYS A 291 -50.82 33.73 -68.80
C LYS A 291 -52.32 33.91 -69.01
N SER A 292 -53.16 33.53 -68.05
CA SER A 292 -54.62 33.68 -68.17
C SER A 292 -55.03 35.15 -68.21
N ALA A 293 -54.42 36.01 -67.38
CA ALA A 293 -54.64 37.45 -67.42
C ALA A 293 -54.22 38.08 -68.75
N ALA A 294 -53.07 37.68 -69.31
CA ALA A 294 -52.64 38.13 -70.63
C ALA A 294 -53.61 37.69 -71.74
N HIS A 295 -54.08 36.44 -71.70
CA HIS A 295 -55.07 35.93 -72.64
C HIS A 295 -56.38 36.73 -72.58
N LEU A 296 -56.91 36.99 -71.38
CA LEU A 296 -58.12 37.80 -71.20
C LEU A 296 -57.94 39.24 -71.71
N ARG A 297 -56.76 39.85 -71.48
CA ARG A 297 -56.46 41.20 -72.02
C ARG A 297 -56.47 41.21 -73.55
N ASN A 298 -55.92 40.18 -74.19
CA ASN A 298 -55.94 40.07 -75.66
C ASN A 298 -57.38 39.91 -76.17
N VAL A 299 -58.20 39.05 -75.52
CA VAL A 299 -59.61 38.88 -75.88
C VAL A 299 -60.39 40.19 -75.73
N ILE A 300 -60.15 40.97 -74.68
CA ILE A 300 -60.77 42.28 -74.48
C ILE A 300 -60.37 43.22 -75.62
N ALA A 301 -59.07 43.32 -75.94
CA ALA A 301 -58.59 44.18 -77.02
C ALA A 301 -59.18 43.80 -78.39
N ASP A 302 -59.32 42.50 -78.67
CA ASP A 302 -59.96 42.01 -79.89
C ASP A 302 -61.45 42.38 -79.95
N LEU A 303 -62.17 42.24 -78.82
CA LEU A 303 -63.58 42.62 -78.72
C LEU A 303 -63.79 44.13 -78.83
N GLU A 304 -62.94 44.94 -78.21
CA GLU A 304 -62.95 46.40 -78.34
C GLU A 304 -62.71 46.82 -79.80
N THR A 305 -61.75 46.18 -80.47
CA THR A 305 -61.48 46.40 -81.89
C THR A 305 -62.70 46.05 -82.74
N ARG A 306 -63.31 44.88 -82.50
CA ARG A 306 -64.53 44.45 -83.21
C ARG A 306 -65.69 45.42 -82.97
N LEU A 307 -65.94 45.81 -81.72
CA LEU A 307 -66.96 46.80 -81.36
C LEU A 307 -66.72 48.14 -82.07
N SER A 308 -65.47 48.62 -82.12
CA SER A 308 -65.11 49.86 -82.83
C SER A 308 -65.40 49.76 -84.34
N SER A 309 -65.17 48.59 -84.94
CA SER A 309 -65.46 48.37 -86.36
C SER A 309 -66.97 48.33 -86.65
N GLU A 310 -67.76 47.65 -85.80
CA GLU A 310 -69.22 47.56 -85.94
C GLU A 310 -69.89 48.92 -85.69
N THR A 311 -69.38 49.72 -84.75
CA THR A 311 -69.86 51.09 -84.52
C THR A 311 -69.54 52.02 -85.69
N MET A 312 -68.34 51.95 -86.27
CA MET A 312 -67.98 52.67 -87.50
C MET A 312 -68.87 52.27 -88.69
N GLN A 313 -69.10 50.97 -88.90
CA GLN A 313 -70.03 50.48 -89.93
C GLN A 313 -71.46 50.99 -89.71
N SER A 314 -71.94 50.96 -88.47
CA SER A 314 -73.27 51.47 -88.12
C SER A 314 -73.38 52.97 -88.34
N GLN A 315 -72.34 53.75 -88.04
CA GLN A 315 -72.28 55.18 -88.33
C GLN A 315 -72.28 55.46 -89.83
N GLU A 316 -71.52 54.69 -90.62
CA GLU A 316 -71.50 54.80 -92.07
C GLU A 316 -72.87 54.51 -92.69
N LEU A 317 -73.53 53.42 -92.25
CA LEU A 317 -74.88 53.06 -92.70
C LEU A 317 -75.89 54.17 -92.37
N LYS A 318 -75.87 54.72 -91.15
CA LYS A 318 -76.70 55.85 -90.75
C LYS A 318 -76.48 57.06 -91.67
N GLY A 319 -75.22 57.42 -91.93
CA GLY A 319 -74.89 58.52 -92.84
C GLY A 319 -75.30 58.27 -94.29
N ARG A 320 -75.28 57.02 -94.78
CA ARG A 320 -75.80 56.67 -96.12
C ARG A 320 -77.33 56.78 -96.19
N ILE A 321 -78.05 56.35 -95.17
CA ILE A 321 -79.52 56.47 -95.10
C ILE A 321 -79.92 57.95 -95.12
N GLU A 322 -79.25 58.79 -94.33
CA GLU A 322 -79.50 60.23 -94.27
C GLU A 322 -79.32 60.90 -95.64
N LYS A 323 -78.27 60.51 -96.38
CA LYS A 323 -78.02 60.96 -97.76
C LYS A 323 -79.04 60.47 -98.80
N MET A 324 -79.70 59.33 -98.58
CA MET A 324 -80.76 58.83 -99.47
C MET A 324 -82.14 59.40 -99.13
N SER A 325 -82.33 59.88 -97.90
CA SER A 325 -83.59 60.48 -97.45
C SER A 325 -83.70 61.99 -97.71
N ALA A 326 -82.60 62.63 -98.09
CA ALA A 326 -82.52 64.03 -98.49
C ALA A 326 -82.51 64.15 -100.02
#